data_AF-A0A1I1QRE9-F1
#
_entry.id   AF-A0A1I1QRE9-F1
#
_cell.length_a   1.000
_cell.length_b   1.000
_cell.length_c   1.000
_cell.angle_alpha   90.00
_cell.angle_beta   90.00
_cell.angle_gamma   90.00
#
_symmetry.space_group_name_H-M   'P 1'
#
loop_
_entity.id
_entity.type
_entity.pdbx_description
1 polymer ?
#
loop_
_entity_poly.entity_id
_entity_poly.type
_entity_poly.pdbx_seq_one_letter_code
_entity_poly.pdbx_strand_id
1 'polypeptide(L)' 'MDTYSVLRAFADSWVLLFLVLVFLGVIVWVFRPGGSREHRDSANIIFRHEDAPSDESPRAPRAEPDPKEDRE' A
#
# COMPACT_ATOMS: atom_id res chain seq x y z
N MET A 1 51.52 -25.93 -6.03
CA MET A 1 50.84 -24.66 -6.36
C MET A 1 51.32 -23.64 -5.35
N ASP A 2 51.87 -22.52 -5.81
CA ASP A 2 52.47 -21.50 -4.96
C ASP A 2 51.42 -20.61 -4.28
N THR A 3 51.68 -20.12 -3.07
CA THR A 3 50.73 -19.31 -2.26
C THR A 3 50.22 -18.08 -3.01
N TYR A 4 51.09 -17.47 -3.82
CA TYR A 4 50.76 -16.33 -4.67
C TYR A 4 49.65 -16.65 -5.69
N SER A 5 49.68 -17.85 -6.27
CA SER A 5 48.68 -18.27 -7.26
C SER A 5 47.27 -18.38 -6.65
N VAL A 6 47.19 -18.87 -5.41
CA VAL A 6 45.93 -18.96 -4.66
C VAL A 6 45.38 -17.57 -4.34
N LEU A 7 46.23 -16.67 -3.83
CA LEU A 7 45.85 -15.29 -3.51
C LEU A 7 45.38 -14.52 -4.75
N ARG A 8 46.06 -14.72 -5.89
CA ARG A 8 45.72 -14.10 -7.17
C ARG A 8 44.37 -14.59 -7.71
N ALA A 9 44.12 -15.89 -7.69
CA ALA A 9 42.85 -16.45 -8.17
C ALA A 9 41.65 -15.92 -7.35
N PHE A 10 41.83 -15.72 -6.04
CA PHE A 10 40.84 -15.09 -5.19
C PHE A 10 40.63 -13.61 -5.54
N ALA A 11 41.72 -12.86 -5.76
CA ALA A 11 41.67 -11.45 -6.13
C ALA A 11 41.00 -11.20 -7.50
N ASP A 12 41.30 -12.03 -8.50
CA ASP A 12 40.71 -11.92 -9.85
C ASP A 12 39.19 -12.20 -9.85
N SER A 13 38.63 -12.83 -8.81
CA SER A 13 37.20 -13.19 -8.73
C SER A 13 36.29 -12.05 -8.22
N TRP A 14 36.85 -10.92 -7.78
CA TRP A 14 36.10 -9.85 -7.09
C TRP A 14 35.01 -9.17 -7.93
N VAL A 15 35.31 -8.83 -9.18
CA VAL A 15 34.34 -8.17 -10.07
C VAL A 15 33.20 -9.12 -10.42
N LEU A 16 33.53 -10.39 -10.62
CA LEU A 16 32.56 -11.45 -10.92
C LEU A 16 31.65 -11.70 -9.71
N LEU A 17 32.21 -11.72 -8.50
CA LEU A 17 31.46 -11.81 -7.25
C LEU A 17 30.53 -10.60 -7.06
N PHE A 18 31.00 -9.39 -7.33
CA PHE A 18 30.19 -8.17 -7.24
C PHE A 18 28.96 -8.23 -8.13
N LEU A 19 29.11 -8.63 -9.40
CA LEU A 19 27.99 -8.79 -10.33
C LEU A 19 26.95 -9.79 -9.82
N VAL A 20 27.40 -10.93 -9.29
CA VAL A 20 26.53 -11.95 -8.70
C VAL A 20 25.76 -11.41 -7.49
N LEU A 21 26.45 -10.68 -6.59
CA LEU A 21 25.82 -10.07 -5.42
C LEU A 21 24.79 -9.01 -5.81
N VAL A 22 25.08 -8.15 -6.78
CA VAL A 22 24.13 -7.16 -7.30
C VAL A 22 22.92 -7.85 -7.92
N PHE A 23 23.13 -8.88 -8.73
CA PHE A 23 22.06 -9.66 -9.35
C PHE A 23 21.13 -10.29 -8.32
N LEU A 24 21.69 -10.96 -7.30
CA LEU A 24 20.93 -11.50 -6.18
C LEU A 24 20.21 -10.40 -5.38
N GLY A 25 20.85 -9.24 -5.21
CA GLY A 25 20.26 -8.06 -4.57
C GLY A 25 19.00 -7.58 -5.31
N VAL A 26 19.04 -7.51 -6.64
CA VAL A 26 17.88 -7.16 -7.48
C VAL A 26 16.78 -8.22 -7.36
N ILE A 27 17.13 -9.50 -7.42
CA ILE A 27 16.18 -10.60 -7.23
C ILE A 27 15.45 -10.44 -5.89
N VAL A 28 16.20 -10.31 -4.80
CA VAL A 28 15.63 -10.16 -3.45
C VAL A 28 14.81 -8.88 -3.34
N TRP A 29 15.20 -7.80 -4.01
CA TRP A 29 14.43 -6.55 -4.03
C TRP A 29 13.09 -6.70 -4.76
N VAL A 30 13.05 -7.39 -5.90
CA VAL A 30 11.80 -7.67 -6.63
C VAL A 30 10.89 -8.58 -5.81
N PHE A 31 11.46 -9.59 -5.16
CA PHE A 31 10.68 -10.50 -4.30
C PHE A 31 10.37 -9.91 -2.92
N ARG A 32 10.91 -8.74 -2.55
CA ARG A 32 10.60 -8.06 -1.28
C ARG A 32 9.12 -7.66 -1.34
N PRO A 33 8.24 -8.26 -0.52
CA PRO A 33 6.82 -7.94 -0.49
C PRO A 33 6.61 -6.63 0.30
N GLY A 34 7.11 -5.51 -0.22
CA GLY A 34 7.10 -4.21 0.46
C GLY A 34 5.84 -3.37 0.18
N GLY A 35 5.07 -3.70 -0.85
CA GLY A 35 3.97 -2.85 -1.33
C GLY A 35 2.57 -3.25 -0.89
N SER A 36 2.37 -4.39 -0.22
CA SER A 36 1.01 -4.91 -0.01
C SER A 36 0.18 -4.18 1.06
N ARG A 37 0.77 -3.28 1.87
CA ARG A 37 0.03 -2.64 2.97
C ARG A 37 -0.75 -1.42 2.50
N GLU A 38 -0.13 -0.52 1.72
CA GLU A 38 -0.80 0.66 1.16
C GLU A 38 -1.84 0.36 0.05
N HIS A 39 -1.68 -0.73 -0.72
CA HIS A 39 -2.65 -1.05 -1.79
C HIS A 39 -4.02 -1.52 -1.25
N ARG A 40 -4.08 -2.03 -0.02
CA ARG A 40 -5.37 -2.40 0.61
C ARG A 40 -6.19 -1.18 0.98
N ASP A 41 -5.56 -0.08 1.35
CA ASP A 41 -6.26 1.12 1.80
C ASP A 41 -6.93 1.83 0.61
N SER A 42 -6.23 1.98 -0.51
CA SER A 42 -6.78 2.56 -1.74
C SER A 42 -7.92 1.73 -2.36
N ALA A 43 -7.86 0.40 -2.26
CA ALA A 43 -8.93 -0.47 -2.75
C ALA A 43 -10.19 -0.42 -1.87
N ASN A 44 -10.07 -0.05 -0.59
CA ASN A 44 -11.20 0.00 0.34
C ASN A 44 -11.90 1.37 0.38
N ILE A 45 -11.36 2.40 -0.29
CA ILE A 45 -11.98 3.74 -0.35
C ILE A 45 -13.42 3.69 -0.89
N ILE A 46 -13.69 2.83 -1.88
CA ILE A 46 -15.02 2.72 -2.50
C ILE A 46 -16.00 1.91 -1.62
N PHE A 47 -15.51 0.90 -0.90
CA PHE A 47 -16.34 0.00 -0.07
C PHE A 47 -16.52 0.47 1.38
N ARG A 48 -15.76 1.47 1.83
CA ARG A 48 -15.83 2.04 3.18
C ARG A 48 -17.22 2.55 3.58
N HIS A 49 -18.08 2.82 2.60
CA HIS A 49 -19.44 3.31 2.81
C HIS A 49 -20.52 2.23 2.70
N GLU A 50 -20.17 0.96 2.48
CA GLU A 50 -21.14 -0.14 2.36
C GLU A 50 -21.62 -0.67 3.73
N ASP A 51 -20.76 -0.67 4.76
CA ASP A 51 -21.05 -1.23 6.09
C ASP A 51 -21.56 -0.21 7.13
N ALA A 52 -21.49 1.09 6.83
CA ALA A 52 -22.08 2.10 7.71
C ALA A 52 -23.50 2.39 7.21
N PRO A 53 -24.56 2.14 8.01
CA PRO A 53 -25.88 2.59 7.63
C PRO A 53 -25.80 4.10 7.43
N SER A 54 -26.07 4.54 6.21
CA SER A 54 -26.23 5.95 5.86
C SER A 54 -27.32 6.50 6.77
N ASP A 55 -26.94 7.14 7.87
CA ASP A 55 -27.84 7.83 8.79
C ASP A 55 -28.33 9.16 8.18
N GLU A 56 -28.53 9.17 6.86
CA GLU A 56 -29.32 10.16 6.16
C GLU A 56 -30.77 9.69 6.22
N SER A 57 -31.30 9.63 7.44
CA SER A 57 -32.74 9.79 7.62
C SER A 57 -33.10 11.08 6.89
N PRO A 58 -33.93 11.04 5.83
CA PRO A 58 -34.40 12.25 5.19
C PRO A 58 -35.07 13.04 6.29
N ARG A 59 -34.52 14.20 6.65
CA ARG A 59 -35.22 15.15 7.49
C ARG A 59 -36.48 15.53 6.73
N ALA A 60 -37.54 14.78 6.99
CA ALA A 60 -38.87 15.05 6.49
C ALA A 60 -39.17 16.51 6.86
N PRO A 61 -39.68 17.31 5.90
CA PRO A 61 -40.06 18.67 6.21
C PRO A 61 -41.07 18.60 7.33
N ARG A 62 -40.74 19.21 8.48
CA ARG A 62 -41.66 19.36 9.59
C ARG A 62 -42.81 20.22 9.06
N ALA A 63 -43.90 19.56 8.66
CA ALA A 63 -45.18 20.20 8.47
C ALA A 63 -45.64 20.64 9.86
N GLU A 64 -45.27 21.85 10.23
CA GLU A 64 -45.92 22.57 11.32
C GLU A 64 -47.02 23.41 10.68
N PRO A 65 -48.29 23.00 10.70
CA PRO A 65 -49.38 23.92 10.39
C PRO A 65 -49.43 24.98 11.48
N ASP A 66 -49.14 26.24 11.12
CA ASP A 66 -49.21 27.37 12.04
C ASP A 66 -50.68 27.65 12.40
N PRO A 67 -51.10 27.54 13.68
CA PRO A 67 -52.48 27.76 14.14
C PRO A 67 -52.84 29.25 14.20
N LYS A 68 -52.59 30.00 13.12
CA LYS A 68 -52.85 31.44 13.00
C LYS A 68 -53.92 31.81 11.98
N GLU A 69 -54.47 30.83 11.26
CA GLU A 69 -55.51 31.04 10.25
C GLU A 69 -56.94 31.05 10.82
N ASP A 70 -57.10 30.84 12.13
CA ASP A 70 -58.40 30.82 12.85
C ASP A 70 -58.67 32.11 13.66
N ARG A 71 -57.87 33.16 13.46
CA ARG A 71 -58.01 34.42 14.19
C ARG A 71 -57.76 35.69 13.37
N GLU A 72 -58.42 35.83 12.21
CA GLU A 72 -58.73 37.12 11.58
C GLU A 72 -60.16 37.15 11.02
#